data_AF-A0A4R3HP07-F1
#
_entry.id   AF-A0A4R3HP07-F1
#
_cell.length_a   1.000
_cell.length_b   1.000
_cell.length_c   1.000
_cell.angle_alpha   90.00
_cell.angle_beta   90.00
_cell.angle_gamma   90.00
#
_symmetry.space_group_name_H-M   'P 1'
#
loop_
_entity.id
_entity.type
_entity.pdbx_description
1 polymer ?
#
loop_
_entity_poly.entity_id
_entity_poly.type
_entity_poly.pdbx_seq_one_letter_code
_entity_poly.pdbx_strand_id
1 'polypeptide(L)' 'MYMVYWTEYNEEGGLTQAQAFDSSQMGAALHFMEQLRIRQRAGEGIRFVTMCSENPHVVGHPGVADPASDYNWKKRRK' A
#
# COMPACT_ATOMS: atom_id res chain seq x y z
N MET A 1 -3.24 3.02 -13.34
CA MET A 1 -4.32 3.16 -12.34
C MET A 1 -3.84 2.62 -11.01
N TYR A 2 -4.19 3.27 -9.90
CA TYR A 2 -4.03 2.73 -8.56
C TYR A 2 -5.41 2.42 -7.97
N MET A 3 -5.49 1.36 -7.20
CA MET A 3 -6.70 0.98 -6.48
C MET A 3 -6.33 0.69 -5.03
N VAL A 4 -6.96 1.39 -4.10
CA VAL A 4 -6.80 1.17 -2.67
C VAL A 4 -7.98 0.36 -2.17
N TYR A 5 -7.71 -0.71 -1.44
CA TYR A 5 -8.71 -1.54 -0.78
C TYR A 5 -8.50 -1.52 0.74
N TRP A 6 -9.58 -1.55 1.49
CA TRP A 6 -9.56 -1.70 2.94
C TRP A 6 -10.84 -2.34 3.45
N THR A 7 -10.85 -2.79 4.69
CA THR A 7 -12.05 -3.28 5.37
C THR A 7 -12.36 -2.38 6.53
N GLU A 8 -13.59 -1.90 6.62
CA GLU A 8 -14.11 -1.20 7.80
C GLU A 8 -14.97 -2.17 8.61
N TYR A 9 -14.62 -2.37 9.87
CA TYR A 9 -15.40 -3.16 10.81
C TYR A 9 -16.33 -2.27 11.62
N ASN A 10 -17.63 -2.57 11.57
CA ASN A 10 -18.67 -1.98 12.40
C ASN A 10 -19.36 -3.07 13.25
N GLU A 11 -20.45 -2.72 13.94
CA GLU A 11 -21.23 -3.65 14.78
C GLU A 11 -21.85 -4.81 13.98
N GLU A 12 -22.05 -4.63 12.67
CA GLU A 12 -22.68 -5.60 11.77
C GLU A 12 -21.68 -6.53 11.06
N GLY A 13 -20.38 -6.22 11.12
CA GLY A 13 -19.31 -7.03 10.52
C GLY A 13 -18.26 -6.22 9.77
N GLY A 14 -17.49 -6.90 8.92
CA GLY A 14 -16.46 -6.26 8.07
C GLY A 14 -17.00 -5.93 6.67
N LEU A 15 -16.97 -4.65 6.31
CA LEU A 15 -17.35 -4.15 4.98
C LEU A 15 -16.11 -3.80 4.16
N THR A 16 -15.96 -4.44 3.00
CA THR A 16 -14.86 -4.15 2.07
C THR A 16 -15.15 -2.86 1.29
N GLN A 17 -14.15 -1.99 1.24
CA GLN A 17 -14.16 -0.72 0.55
C GLN A 17 -13.07 -0.68 -0.53
N ALA A 18 -13.32 0.12 -1.56
CA ALA A 18 -12.38 0.32 -2.65
C ALA A 18 -12.42 1.76 -3.14
N GLN A 19 -11.25 2.31 -3.50
CA GLN A 19 -11.15 3.63 -4.13
C GLN A 19 -10.09 3.64 -5.23
N ALA A 20 -10.51 4.06 -6.42
CA ALA A 20 -9.65 4.21 -7.58
C ALA A 20 -8.96 5.57 -7.60
N PHE A 21 -7.73 5.60 -8.11
CA PHE A 21 -6.95 6.80 -8.39
C PHE A 21 -6.32 6.68 -9.77
N ASP A 22 -6.23 7.79 -10.48
CA ASP A 22 -5.55 7.82 -11.78
C ASP A 22 -4.04 7.51 -11.64
N SER A 23 -3.42 7.07 -12.73
CA SER A 23 -1.97 6.83 -12.80
C SER A 23 -1.09 8.04 -12.44
N SER A 24 -1.59 9.27 -12.67
CA SER A 24 -0.91 10.50 -12.27
C SER A 24 -1.06 10.84 -10.77
N GLN A 25 -1.92 10.11 -10.05
CA GLN A 25 -2.34 10.44 -8.68
C GLN A 25 -1.71 9.54 -7.61
N MET A 26 -0.53 8.98 -7.86
CA MET A 26 0.19 8.13 -6.89
C MET A 26 0.32 8.80 -5.51
N GLY A 27 0.71 10.08 -5.47
CA GLY A 27 0.85 10.81 -4.21
C GLY A 27 -0.46 10.92 -3.42
N ALA A 28 -1.58 11.11 -4.12
CA ALA A 28 -2.90 11.16 -3.49
C ALA A 28 -3.33 9.79 -2.96
N ALA A 29 -3.07 8.71 -3.71
CA ALA A 29 -3.35 7.34 -3.26
C ALA A 29 -2.54 6.99 -1.98
N LEU A 30 -1.24 7.33 -1.96
CA LEU A 30 -0.39 7.12 -0.79
C LEU A 30 -0.83 7.96 0.41
N HIS A 31 -1.19 9.22 0.20
CA HIS A 31 -1.71 10.08 1.25
C HIS A 31 -3.02 9.51 1.83
N PHE A 32 -3.93 9.06 0.97
CA PHE A 32 -5.18 8.44 1.38
C PHE A 32 -4.96 7.20 2.24
N MET A 33 -4.05 6.32 1.85
CA MET A 33 -3.67 5.16 2.66
C MET A 33 -3.10 5.55 4.02
N GLU A 34 -2.32 6.64 4.10
CA GLU A 34 -1.81 7.12 5.38
C GLU A 34 -2.93 7.63 6.29
N GLN A 35 -3.94 8.32 5.74
CA GLN A 35 -5.13 8.71 6.50
C GLN A 35 -5.87 7.49 7.05
N LEU A 36 -6.04 6.43 6.27
CA LEU A 36 -6.62 5.17 6.75
C LEU A 36 -5.82 4.54 7.89
N ARG A 37 -4.48 4.59 7.83
CA ARG A 37 -3.60 4.09 8.90
C ARG A 37 -3.62 4.98 10.15
N ILE A 38 -3.79 6.29 10.00
CA ILE A 38 -3.99 7.21 11.13
C ILE A 38 -5.29 6.83 11.85
N ARG A 39 -6.40 6.69 11.12
CA ARG A 39 -7.69 6.25 11.65
C ARG A 39 -7.59 4.88 12.34
N GLN A 40 -6.89 3.93 11.72
CA GLN A 40 -6.60 2.62 12.32
C GLN A 40 -5.86 2.75 13.67
N ARG A 41 -4.82 3.60 13.74
CA ARG A 41 -4.06 3.84 14.98
C ARG A 41 -4.86 4.60 16.04
N ALA A 42 -5.83 5.40 15.64
CA ALA A 42 -6.80 6.05 16.53
C ALA A 42 -7.83 5.07 17.13
N GLY A 43 -7.80 3.79 16.73
CA GLY A 43 -8.66 2.75 17.26
C GLY A 43 -9.87 2.44 16.38
N GLU A 44 -10.02 3.08 15.22
CA GLU A 44 -11.10 2.75 14.29
C GLU A 44 -10.97 1.31 13.75
N GLY A 45 -12.10 0.74 13.36
CA GLY A 45 -12.24 -0.61 12.81
C GLY A 45 -11.60 -0.84 11.43
N ILE A 46 -10.62 -0.04 11.02
CA ILE A 46 -9.97 -0.15 9.70
C ILE A 46 -8.93 -1.27 9.71
N ARG A 47 -9.01 -2.20 8.76
CA ARG A 47 -8.10 -3.33 8.60
C ARG A 47 -7.78 -3.57 7.13
N PHE A 48 -6.75 -4.38 6.87
CA PHE A 48 -6.38 -4.86 5.52
C PHE A 48 -6.18 -3.76 4.46
N VAL A 49 -5.60 -2.60 4.84
CA VAL A 49 -5.31 -1.51 3.91
C VAL A 49 -4.22 -1.92 2.93
N THR A 50 -4.56 -2.04 1.65
CA THR A 50 -3.65 -2.43 0.57
C THR A 50 -3.87 -1.57 -0.68
N MET A 51 -2.85 -1.45 -1.52
CA MET A 51 -2.93 -0.77 -2.81
C MET A 51 -2.37 -1.67 -3.91
N CYS A 52 -3.12 -1.76 -4.99
CA CYS A 52 -2.72 -2.42 -6.23
C CYS A 52 -2.50 -1.36 -7.32
N SER A 53 -1.58 -1.61 -8.25
CA SER A 53 -1.45 -0.81 -9.46
C SER A 53 -1.40 -1.70 -10.67
N GLU A 54 -2.06 -1.27 -11.73
CA GLU A 54 -1.96 -1.88 -13.06
C GLU A 54 -1.02 -1.09 -13.97
N ASN A 55 -0.12 -0.27 -13.43
CA ASN A 55 0.77 0.52 -14.28
C ASN A 55 1.65 -0.43 -15.13
N PRO A 56 1.46 -0.48 -16.47
CA PRO A 56 2.18 -1.41 -17.33
C PRO A 56 3.68 -1.09 -17.43
N HIS A 57 4.09 0.08 -16.95
CA HIS A 57 5.50 0.47 -16.83
C HIS A 57 6.13 0.09 -15.47
N VAL A 58 5.33 -0.44 -14.54
CA VAL A 58 5.74 -0.91 -13.20
C VAL A 58 5.48 -2.42 -13.09
N VAL A 59 5.82 -3.15 -14.15
CA VAL A 59 5.84 -4.62 -14.22
C VAL A 59 7.26 -5.19 -13.96
N GLY A 60 8.22 -4.34 -13.60
CA GLY A 60 9.53 -4.80 -13.14
C GLY A 60 9.39 -5.60 -11.84
N HIS A 61 10.19 -6.64 -11.67
CA HIS A 61 10.16 -7.49 -10.47
C HIS A 61 10.26 -6.61 -9.21
N PRO A 62 9.20 -6.53 -8.38
CA PRO A 62 9.25 -5.73 -7.17
C PRO A 62 10.35 -6.29 -6.26
N GLY A 63 11.41 -5.51 -6.04
CA GLY A 63 12.44 -5.81 -5.07
C GLY A 63 13.65 -6.63 -5.54
N VAL A 64 13.77 -6.95 -6.84
CA VAL A 64 15.06 -7.41 -7.37
C VAL A 64 15.86 -6.16 -7.75
N ALA A 65 16.67 -5.66 -6.81
CA ALA A 65 17.90 -5.05 -7.26
C ALA A 65 18.62 -6.10 -8.12
N ASP A 66 19.28 -5.71 -9.20
CA ASP A 66 20.38 -6.48 -9.79
C ASP A 66 21.66 -6.03 -9.08
N PRO A 67 21.91 -6.48 -7.84
CA PRO A 67 23.16 -6.14 -7.19
C PRO A 67 24.31 -6.73 -7.99
N ALA A 68 25.39 -5.97 -8.11
CA ALA A 68 26.68 -6.56 -8.47
C ALA A 68 27.05 -7.67 -7.47
N SER A 69 27.92 -8.59 -7.89
CA SER A 69 28.32 -9.75 -7.08
C SER A 69 28.90 -9.39 -5.70
N ASP A 70 29.33 -8.15 -5.51
CA ASP A 70 29.92 -7.60 -4.29
C ASP A 70 28.89 -6.90 -3.36
N TYR A 71 27.60 -6.91 -3.70
CA TYR A 71 26.58 -6.25 -2.89
C TYR A 71 26.43 -6.90 -1.51
N ASN A 72 26.67 -6.08 -0.49
CA ASN A 72 26.56 -6.49 0.89
C ASN A 72 25.09 -6.43 1.35
N TRP A 73 24.33 -7.47 1.03
CA TRP A 73 22.90 -7.63 1.32
C TRP A 73 22.55 -7.72 2.81
N LYS A 74 23.54 -7.84 3.71
CA LYS A 74 23.31 -7.93 5.15
C LYS A 74 22.96 -6.55 5.71
N LYS A 75 21.72 -6.42 6.20
CA LYS A 75 21.26 -5.23 6.94
C LYS A 75 22.20 -4.94 8.11
N ARG A 76 22.91 -3.80 8.07
CA ARG A 76 23.80 -3.37 9.17
C ARG A 76 22.95 -3.07 10.40
N ARG A 77 23.07 -3.88 11.45
CA ARG A 77 22.58 -3.55 12.79
C ARG A 77 23.75 -2.89 13.52
N LYS A 78 23.57 -1.63 13.92
CA LYS A 78 24.44 -0.97 14.91
C LYS A 78 23.78 -1.11 16.27
#